data_AF-A0A2E6NQ24-F1
#
_entry.id   AF-A0A2E6NQ24-F1
#
_cell.length_a   1.000
_cell.length_b   1.000
_cell.length_c   1.000
_cell.angle_alpha   90.00
_cell.angle_beta   90.00
_cell.angle_gamma   90.00
#
_symmetry.space_group_name_H-M   'P 1'
#
loop_
_entity.id
_entity.type
_entity.pdbx_description
1 polymer ?
#
loop_
_entity_poly.entity_id
_entity_poly.type
_entity_poly.pdbx_seq_one_letter_code
_entity_poly.pdbx_strand_id
1 'polypeptide(L)'
;MNTNRSSDADHGETRALSCWYCDRPMSQDYMLRDGILRPRTERDGGPYHLYSCTCCNRQNQCEKTPRGRWFSSPGSQPTLLDYILGRFVGQPQDFLKTMSWYAANEERRRYFFEHDADYRYSGGWLKRILRGSLLRRNTRPPKTSGEKPRAERRERHDSERPGKAEVKHTGILAPWQILGVEADASREEIRKAFHKLAVQYHPDKVHHLGEDFQKVAHAKFMELQRAYERLIRQSS
;
A
#
# COMPACT_ATOMS: atom_id res chain seq x y z
N MET A 1 -42.60 -34.92 22.66
CA MET A 1 -42.97 -33.72 21.86
C MET A 1 -42.46 -32.50 22.60
N ASN A 2 -41.39 -31.88 22.13
CA ASN A 2 -41.09 -30.50 22.48
C ASN A 2 -40.50 -29.86 21.22
N THR A 3 -41.34 -29.10 20.54
CA THR A 3 -41.04 -28.38 19.30
C THR A 3 -40.80 -26.92 19.63
N ASN A 4 -39.92 -26.31 18.82
CA ASN A 4 -39.64 -24.88 18.66
C ASN A 4 -38.53 -24.31 19.56
N ARG A 5 -37.58 -23.52 19.05
CA ARG A 5 -37.23 -23.11 17.68
C ARG A 5 -35.88 -22.39 17.81
N SER A 6 -34.93 -22.77 16.95
CA SER A 6 -33.96 -21.96 16.18
C SER A 6 -34.03 -20.43 16.39
N SER A 7 -33.00 -19.61 16.25
CA SER A 7 -31.56 -19.69 15.94
C SER A 7 -31.12 -18.22 15.75
N ASP A 8 -29.81 -17.98 15.63
CA ASP A 8 -29.22 -16.81 14.97
C ASP A 8 -29.07 -15.52 15.79
N ALA A 9 -28.18 -15.58 16.79
CA ALA A 9 -27.38 -14.43 17.16
C ALA A 9 -26.22 -14.30 16.14
N ASP A 10 -26.37 -13.38 15.18
CA ASP A 10 -25.35 -13.00 14.19
C ASP A 10 -24.10 -12.41 14.88
N HIS A 11 -23.20 -13.30 15.32
CA HIS A 11 -21.86 -12.94 15.75
C HIS A 11 -21.02 -12.81 14.49
N GLY A 12 -20.88 -11.56 14.01
CA GLY A 12 -20.04 -11.23 12.86
C GLY A 12 -18.69 -11.94 12.93
N GLU A 13 -18.51 -12.94 12.06
CA GLU A 13 -17.36 -13.84 12.01
C GLU A 13 -16.05 -13.06 12.07
N THR A 14 -15.39 -13.13 13.23
CA THR A 14 -13.99 -12.74 13.36
C THR A 14 -13.18 -13.79 12.61
N ARG A 15 -12.97 -13.60 11.30
CA ARG A 15 -12.11 -14.48 10.50
C ARG A 15 -10.77 -14.65 11.23
N ALA A 16 -10.43 -15.89 11.57
CA ALA A 16 -9.15 -16.23 12.17
C ALA A 16 -8.00 -15.71 11.29
N LEU A 17 -6.96 -15.17 11.93
CA LEU A 17 -5.75 -14.72 11.25
C LEU A 17 -5.17 -15.91 10.46
N SER A 18 -5.03 -15.77 9.14
CA SER A 18 -4.49 -16.82 8.25
C SER A 18 -3.29 -16.33 7.47
N CYS A 19 -2.42 -17.22 7.02
CA CYS A 19 -1.28 -16.86 6.18
C CYS A 19 -1.78 -16.37 4.82
N TRP A 20 -1.37 -15.18 4.38
CA TRP A 20 -1.79 -14.64 3.07
C TRP A 20 -1.26 -15.48 1.90
N TYR A 21 -0.22 -16.28 2.11
CA TYR A 21 0.44 -17.07 1.06
C TYR A 21 -0.17 -18.46 0.89
N CYS A 22 -0.52 -19.15 1.99
CA CYS A 22 -0.97 -20.55 1.98
C CYS A 22 -2.32 -20.78 2.69
N ASP A 23 -2.99 -19.71 3.12
CA ASP A 23 -4.29 -19.71 3.80
C ASP A 23 -4.38 -20.51 5.11
N ARG A 24 -3.26 -21.07 5.59
CA ARG A 24 -3.24 -21.80 6.87
C ARG A 24 -3.57 -20.84 8.03
N PRO A 25 -4.47 -21.21 8.96
CA PRO A 25 -4.70 -20.44 10.17
C PRO A 25 -3.41 -20.29 10.97
N MET A 26 -3.19 -19.09 11.52
CA MET A 26 -2.04 -18.73 12.33
C MET A 26 -2.51 -18.41 13.75
N SER A 27 -1.79 -18.92 14.75
CA SER A 27 -2.03 -18.59 16.15
C SER A 27 -1.65 -17.13 16.41
N GLN A 28 -2.55 -16.38 17.02
CA GLN A 28 -2.28 -15.00 17.44
C GLN A 28 -1.20 -14.97 18.52
N ASP A 29 -1.19 -15.93 19.44
CA ASP A 29 -0.20 -15.99 20.53
C ASP A 29 1.21 -16.21 19.99
N TYR A 30 1.39 -17.14 19.04
CA TYR A 30 2.68 -17.36 18.40
C TYR A 30 3.12 -16.15 17.57
N MET A 31 2.19 -15.50 16.87
CA MET A 31 2.49 -14.28 16.12
C MET A 31 2.90 -13.13 17.05
N LEU A 32 2.25 -12.95 18.20
CA LEU A 32 2.62 -11.90 19.18
C LEU A 32 3.95 -12.20 19.87
N ARG A 33 4.24 -13.49 20.14
CA ARG A 33 5.49 -13.91 20.80
C ARG A 33 6.69 -13.88 19.87
N ASP A 34 6.54 -14.42 18.65
CA ASP A 34 7.65 -14.72 17.74
C ASP A 34 7.72 -13.70 16.57
N GLY A 35 6.68 -12.91 16.36
CA GLY A 35 6.63 -11.89 15.31
C GLY A 35 7.43 -10.64 15.66
N ILE A 36 8.12 -10.07 14.67
CA ILE A 36 8.89 -8.84 14.85
C ILE A 36 7.93 -7.65 14.75
N LEU A 37 7.74 -6.92 15.85
CA LEU A 37 6.97 -5.67 15.84
C LEU A 37 7.73 -4.59 15.06
N ARG A 38 7.13 -4.11 13.97
CA ARG A 38 7.65 -3.01 13.16
C ARG A 38 6.87 -1.74 13.50
N PRO A 39 7.54 -0.57 13.60
CA PRO A 39 6.87 0.70 13.77
C PRO A 39 6.17 1.10 12.46
N ARG A 40 5.28 2.09 12.56
CA ARG A 40 4.64 2.68 11.40
C ARG A 40 5.64 3.41 10.51
N THR A 41 5.68 3.04 9.23
CA THR A 41 6.28 3.83 8.16
C THR A 41 5.18 4.35 7.23
N GLU A 42 5.45 5.41 6.46
CA GLU A 42 4.52 5.91 5.44
C GLU A 42 4.22 4.86 4.35
N ARG A 43 5.20 4.00 4.05
CA ARG A 43 5.09 2.94 3.04
C ARG A 43 4.28 1.74 3.53
N ASP A 44 4.48 1.32 4.78
CA ASP A 44 3.99 0.03 5.27
C ASP A 44 2.70 0.15 6.12
N GLY A 45 2.32 1.35 6.57
CA GLY A 45 0.94 1.66 6.94
C GLY A 45 0.51 1.52 8.41
N GLY A 46 1.38 1.21 9.36
CA GLY A 46 1.01 1.16 10.79
C GLY A 46 2.06 0.41 11.60
N PRO A 47 1.97 0.32 12.94
CA PRO A 47 2.69 -0.72 13.63
C PRO A 47 2.09 -2.09 13.27
N TYR A 48 2.92 -3.06 12.93
CA TYR A 48 2.49 -4.40 12.53
C TYR A 48 3.48 -5.47 12.99
N HIS A 49 3.03 -6.70 13.12
CA HIS A 49 3.91 -7.85 13.38
C HIS A 49 4.32 -8.47 12.05
N LEU A 50 5.62 -8.60 11.83
CA LEU A 50 6.16 -9.41 10.74
C LEU A 50 6.36 -10.83 11.26
N TYR A 51 5.52 -11.76 10.82
CA TYR A 51 5.51 -13.13 11.31
C TYR A 51 5.73 -14.14 10.18
N SER A 52 6.67 -15.06 10.38
CA SER A 52 6.94 -16.15 9.44
C SER A 52 5.98 -17.30 9.68
N CYS A 53 5.22 -17.69 8.66
CA CYS A 53 4.27 -18.80 8.76
C CYS A 53 5.01 -20.12 8.98
N THR A 54 4.61 -20.90 9.98
CA THR A 54 5.20 -22.23 10.26
C THR A 54 4.92 -23.28 9.20
N CYS A 55 4.00 -23.03 8.25
CA CYS A 55 3.72 -23.94 7.14
C CYS A 55 4.62 -23.70 5.94
N CYS A 56 4.65 -22.46 5.43
CA CYS A 56 5.30 -22.14 4.17
C CYS A 56 6.58 -21.31 4.36
N ASN A 57 6.92 -20.98 5.61
CA ASN A 57 8.05 -20.14 6.01
C ASN A 57 8.07 -18.75 5.34
N ARG A 58 6.93 -18.29 4.82
CA ARG A 58 6.78 -16.96 4.23
C ARG A 58 6.38 -15.94 5.28
N GLN A 59 6.91 -14.72 5.13
CA GLN A 59 6.59 -13.60 6.00
C GLN A 59 5.21 -13.02 5.70
N ASN A 60 4.48 -12.72 6.77
CA ASN A 60 3.16 -12.10 6.76
C ASN A 60 3.25 -10.81 7.54
N GLN A 61 2.74 -9.72 6.97
CA GLN A 61 2.44 -8.50 7.70
C GLN A 61 1.08 -8.69 8.39
N CYS A 62 1.09 -8.77 9.72
CA CYS A 62 -0.08 -8.97 10.55
C CYS A 62 -0.41 -7.69 11.32
N GLU A 63 -1.63 -7.21 11.13
CA GLU A 63 -2.09 -5.93 11.66
C GLU A 63 -3.34 -6.11 12.51
N LYS A 64 -3.43 -5.33 13.58
CA LYS A 64 -4.59 -5.28 14.47
C LYS A 64 -5.37 -3.98 14.26
N THR A 65 -6.68 -4.09 14.17
CA THR A 65 -7.60 -2.95 14.15
C THR A 65 -7.90 -2.45 15.56
N PRO A 66 -8.43 -1.22 15.74
CA PRO A 66 -8.87 -0.71 17.04
C PRO A 66 -9.93 -1.57 17.71
N ARG A 67 -10.75 -2.27 16.92
CA ARG A 67 -11.76 -3.24 17.41
C ARG A 67 -11.19 -4.62 17.69
N GLY A 68 -9.87 -4.79 17.58
CA GLY A 68 -9.17 -6.03 17.93
C GLY A 68 -9.20 -7.12 16.86
N ARG A 69 -9.68 -6.84 15.65
CA ARG A 69 -9.66 -7.78 14.53
C ARG A 69 -8.28 -7.81 13.90
N TRP A 70 -7.90 -8.97 13.39
CA TRP A 70 -6.61 -9.17 12.76
C TRP A 70 -6.73 -9.28 11.24
N PHE A 71 -5.74 -8.73 10.55
CA PHE A 71 -5.62 -8.78 9.11
C PHE A 71 -4.19 -9.21 8.74
N SER A 72 -4.07 -10.16 7.81
CA SER A 72 -2.79 -10.56 7.23
C SER A 72 -2.66 -10.05 5.80
N SER A 73 -1.46 -9.62 5.47
CA SER A 73 -1.07 -9.15 4.13
C SER A 73 0.36 -9.59 3.83
N PRO A 74 0.83 -9.45 2.58
CA PRO A 74 2.22 -9.68 2.25
C PRO A 74 3.18 -8.94 3.17
N GLY A 75 4.25 -9.63 3.61
CA GLY A 75 5.26 -9.06 4.50
C GLY A 75 6.12 -7.95 3.87
N SER A 76 6.00 -7.76 2.56
CA SER A 76 6.69 -6.71 1.80
C SER A 76 5.76 -6.14 0.74
N GLN A 77 5.98 -4.87 0.40
CA GLN A 77 5.38 -4.19 -0.75
C GLN A 77 6.48 -3.88 -1.77
N PRO A 78 7.05 -4.91 -2.43
CA PRO A 78 8.13 -4.69 -3.38
C PRO A 78 7.58 -3.92 -4.58
N THR A 79 8.25 -2.86 -4.95
CA THR A 79 7.96 -2.14 -6.19
C THR A 79 8.66 -2.82 -7.37
N LEU A 80 8.24 -2.48 -8.59
CA LEU A 80 8.99 -2.89 -9.78
C LEU A 80 10.45 -2.41 -9.71
N LEU A 81 10.71 -1.24 -9.15
CA LEU A 81 12.07 -0.73 -8.96
C LEU A 81 12.87 -1.62 -8.01
N ASP A 82 12.26 -2.12 -6.94
CA ASP A 82 12.93 -3.04 -6.00
C ASP A 82 13.29 -4.36 -6.68
N TYR A 83 12.45 -4.84 -7.61
CA TYR A 83 12.74 -6.01 -8.42
C TYR A 83 13.88 -5.76 -9.42
N ILE A 84 13.81 -4.67 -10.20
CA ILE A 84 14.83 -4.31 -11.20
C ILE A 84 16.20 -4.04 -10.54
N LEU A 85 16.21 -3.46 -9.34
CA LEU A 85 17.44 -3.17 -8.59
C LEU A 85 18.01 -4.38 -7.84
N GLY A 86 17.39 -5.56 -7.94
CA GLY A 86 17.80 -6.74 -7.16
C GLY A 86 17.67 -6.56 -5.64
N ARG A 87 16.87 -5.57 -5.20
CA ARG A 87 16.58 -5.31 -3.77
C ARG A 87 15.48 -6.23 -3.24
N PHE A 88 14.76 -6.91 -4.14
CA PHE A 88 13.81 -7.94 -3.78
C PHE A 88 14.53 -9.25 -3.42
N VAL A 89 14.28 -9.75 -2.21
CA VAL A 89 14.78 -11.04 -1.73
C VAL A 89 13.68 -12.09 -1.91
N GLY A 90 13.79 -12.96 -2.90
CA GLY A 90 12.82 -14.04 -3.14
C GLY A 90 12.80 -14.54 -4.59
N GLN A 91 11.88 -15.47 -4.89
CA GLN A 91 11.68 -15.96 -6.26
C GLN A 91 10.86 -14.93 -7.07
N PRO A 92 11.08 -14.79 -8.39
CA PRO A 92 10.29 -13.89 -9.24
C PRO A 92 8.77 -14.12 -9.15
N GLN A 93 8.35 -15.37 -8.94
CA GLN A 93 6.95 -15.73 -8.77
C GLN A 93 6.33 -15.11 -7.50
N ASP A 94 7.13 -14.95 -6.44
CA ASP A 94 6.67 -14.34 -5.19
C ASP A 94 6.42 -12.84 -5.34
N PHE A 95 7.26 -12.17 -6.13
CA PHE A 95 7.06 -10.77 -6.50
C PHE A 95 5.71 -10.59 -7.22
N LEU A 96 5.45 -11.41 -8.24
CA LEU A 96 4.20 -11.37 -9.01
C LEU A 96 2.97 -11.67 -8.14
N LYS A 97 3.06 -12.69 -7.28
CA LYS A 97 1.98 -13.04 -6.35
C LYS A 97 1.69 -11.92 -5.36
N THR A 98 2.72 -11.22 -4.90
CA THR A 98 2.57 -10.07 -3.99
C THR A 98 1.89 -8.90 -4.69
N MET A 99 2.37 -8.54 -5.89
CA MET A 99 1.79 -7.46 -6.69
C MET A 99 0.33 -7.73 -7.07
N SER A 100 0.01 -8.95 -7.52
CA SER A 100 -1.36 -9.34 -7.85
C SER A 100 -2.27 -9.33 -6.63
N TRP A 101 -1.76 -9.76 -5.47
CA TRP A 101 -2.49 -9.68 -4.22
C TRP A 101 -2.86 -8.25 -3.86
N TYR A 102 -1.91 -7.30 -3.92
CA TYR A 102 -2.21 -5.89 -3.63
C TYR A 102 -3.17 -5.30 -4.67
N ALA A 103 -2.98 -5.58 -5.95
CA ALA A 103 -3.89 -5.11 -7.00
C ALA A 103 -5.35 -5.57 -6.76
N ALA A 104 -5.53 -6.81 -6.31
CA ALA A 104 -6.84 -7.42 -6.06
C ALA A 104 -7.45 -7.08 -4.68
N ASN A 105 -6.62 -6.93 -3.64
CA ASN A 105 -7.07 -6.86 -2.25
C ASN A 105 -6.88 -5.50 -1.58
N GLU A 106 -6.26 -4.51 -2.22
CA GLU A 106 -6.05 -3.19 -1.63
C GLU A 106 -7.37 -2.53 -1.19
N GLU A 107 -8.41 -2.59 -2.02
CA GLU A 107 -9.72 -2.05 -1.64
C GLU A 107 -10.33 -2.81 -0.46
N ARG A 108 -10.22 -4.14 -0.47
CA ARG A 108 -10.71 -5.00 0.61
C ARG A 108 -9.98 -4.73 1.92
N ARG A 109 -8.65 -4.57 1.87
CA ARG A 109 -7.82 -4.17 3.02
C ARG A 109 -8.33 -2.85 3.55
N ARG A 110 -8.45 -1.82 2.71
CA ARG A 110 -8.98 -0.52 3.13
C ARG A 110 -10.35 -0.63 3.81
N TYR A 111 -11.31 -1.28 3.17
CA TYR A 111 -12.65 -1.47 3.74
C TYR A 111 -12.62 -2.21 5.08
N PHE A 112 -11.75 -3.20 5.23
CA PHE A 112 -11.59 -3.94 6.49
C PHE A 112 -11.18 -3.01 7.64
N PHE A 113 -10.22 -2.11 7.42
CA PHE A 113 -9.76 -1.16 8.44
C PHE A 113 -10.77 -0.02 8.66
N GLU A 114 -11.34 0.55 7.59
CA GLU A 114 -12.35 1.62 7.68
C GLU A 114 -13.58 1.19 8.49
N HIS A 115 -13.99 -0.07 8.33
CA HIS A 115 -15.10 -0.65 9.08
C HIS A 115 -14.88 -0.60 10.60
N ASP A 116 -13.63 -0.67 11.04
CA ASP A 116 -13.23 -0.63 12.45
C ASP A 116 -12.79 0.77 12.88
N ALA A 117 -13.25 1.81 12.17
CA ALA A 117 -12.90 3.22 12.36
C ALA A 117 -11.39 3.50 12.23
N ASP A 118 -10.69 2.66 11.48
CA ASP A 118 -9.26 2.79 11.21
C ASP A 118 -9.02 3.29 9.79
N TYR A 119 -8.72 4.59 9.69
CA TYR A 119 -8.58 5.28 8.43
C TYR A 119 -7.13 5.30 7.92
N ARG A 120 -6.25 4.43 8.45
CA ARG A 120 -4.82 4.37 8.05
C ARG A 120 -4.61 4.11 6.55
N TYR A 121 -5.61 3.54 5.88
CA TYR A 121 -5.62 3.27 4.43
C TYR A 121 -6.64 4.13 3.66
N SER A 122 -7.25 5.14 4.30
CA SER A 122 -8.34 5.95 3.75
C SER A 122 -7.83 7.23 3.09
N GLY A 123 -7.86 7.24 1.75
CA GLY A 123 -7.48 8.36 0.88
C GLY A 123 -6.64 7.88 -0.31
N GLY A 124 -6.81 8.33 -1.56
CA GLY A 124 -7.82 9.16 -2.21
C GLY A 124 -7.97 8.71 -3.68
N TRP A 125 -9.14 8.97 -4.26
CA TRP A 125 -9.68 8.31 -5.45
C TRP A 125 -8.95 8.58 -6.79
N LEU A 126 -7.99 9.50 -6.86
CA LEU A 126 -7.06 9.60 -8.01
C LEU A 126 -6.08 8.41 -8.12
N LYS A 127 -5.80 7.68 -7.03
CA LYS A 127 -5.16 6.35 -7.05
C LYS A 127 -6.10 5.23 -7.57
N ARG A 128 -7.37 5.56 -7.85
CA ARG A 128 -8.44 4.62 -8.30
C ARG A 128 -8.95 4.88 -9.72
N ILE A 129 -8.82 6.07 -10.31
CA ILE A 129 -9.29 6.38 -11.69
C ILE A 129 -8.52 5.59 -12.77
N LEU A 130 -7.26 5.23 -12.58
CA LEU A 130 -6.49 4.40 -13.53
C LEU A 130 -6.93 2.91 -13.54
N ARG A 131 -7.84 2.50 -12.63
CA ARG A 131 -8.34 1.12 -12.50
C ARG A 131 -9.65 0.89 -13.29
N GLY A 132 -9.87 1.70 -14.33
CA GLY A 132 -11.10 1.74 -15.12
C GLY A 132 -10.91 1.40 -16.59
N SER A 133 -10.29 0.26 -16.91
CA SER A 133 -10.56 -0.44 -18.18
C SER A 133 -10.14 -1.90 -18.05
N LEU A 134 -11.07 -2.81 -18.39
CA LEU A 134 -10.91 -4.26 -18.51
C LEU A 134 -10.82 -5.05 -17.20
N LEU A 135 -12.00 -5.34 -16.63
CA LEU A 135 -12.42 -6.52 -15.82
C LEU A 135 -13.27 -6.11 -14.61
N ARG A 136 -14.45 -5.55 -14.91
CA ARG A 136 -15.54 -5.45 -13.96
C ARG A 136 -16.21 -6.82 -13.83
N ARG A 137 -15.86 -7.60 -12.79
CA ARG A 137 -16.74 -8.68 -12.29
C ARG A 137 -17.30 -8.31 -10.92
N ASN A 138 -18.55 -8.70 -10.78
CA ASN A 138 -19.58 -8.09 -9.97
C ASN A 138 -19.57 -8.65 -8.54
N THR A 139 -19.22 -7.84 -7.54
CA THR A 139 -19.57 -8.13 -6.14
C THR A 139 -20.13 -6.86 -5.52
N ARG A 140 -21.45 -6.84 -5.29
CA ARG A 140 -22.15 -5.74 -4.63
C ARG A 140 -21.91 -5.80 -3.12
N PRO A 141 -21.51 -4.72 -2.44
CA PRO A 141 -21.50 -4.65 -0.98
C PRO A 141 -22.93 -4.49 -0.42
N PRO A 142 -23.21 -4.96 0.82
CA PRO A 142 -24.52 -4.79 1.45
C PRO A 142 -24.70 -3.36 1.96
N LYS A 143 -25.95 -2.88 1.91
CA LYS A 143 -26.37 -1.57 2.40
C LYS A 143 -26.76 -1.68 3.87
N THR A 144 -26.24 -0.81 4.73
CA THR A 144 -26.83 -0.56 6.05
C THR A 144 -27.01 0.94 6.25
N SER A 145 -28.27 1.32 6.40
CA SER A 145 -28.78 2.60 6.89
C SER A 145 -28.55 2.72 8.39
N GLY A 146 -28.24 3.92 8.89
CA GLY A 146 -28.24 4.19 10.33
C GLY A 146 -27.70 5.58 10.67
N GLU A 147 -28.48 6.32 11.46
CA GLU A 147 -28.38 7.74 11.81
C GLU A 147 -27.07 8.22 12.46
N LYS A 148 -26.79 9.52 12.30
CA LYS A 148 -25.78 10.26 13.08
C LYS A 148 -26.43 10.88 14.33
N PRO A 149 -25.81 10.81 15.52
CA PRO A 149 -26.19 11.67 16.64
C PRO A 149 -25.52 13.05 16.55
N ARG A 150 -26.22 14.01 17.17
CA ARG A 150 -25.98 15.45 17.24
C ARG A 150 -25.40 15.82 18.61
N ALA A 151 -24.28 16.57 18.63
CA ALA A 151 -23.80 17.46 19.70
C ALA A 151 -22.38 17.93 19.32
N GLU A 152 -21.86 19.12 19.58
CA GLU A 152 -22.31 20.37 20.19
C GLU A 152 -21.30 21.46 19.76
N ARG A 153 -21.79 22.69 19.58
CA ARG A 153 -21.01 23.87 19.19
C ARG A 153 -20.51 24.58 20.45
N ARG A 154 -19.19 24.73 20.60
CA ARG A 154 -18.57 25.82 21.36
C ARG A 154 -17.28 26.26 20.69
N GLU A 155 -17.28 27.49 20.19
CA GLU A 155 -16.14 28.22 19.67
C GLU A 155 -15.46 28.97 20.83
N ARG A 156 -14.12 29.03 20.84
CA ARG A 156 -13.37 30.12 21.47
C ARG A 156 -12.02 30.31 20.78
N HIS A 157 -11.68 31.58 20.60
CA HIS A 157 -10.65 32.17 19.76
C HIS A 157 -9.28 32.35 20.46
N ASP A 158 -8.25 32.47 19.62
CA ASP A 158 -6.95 33.17 19.75
C ASP A 158 -5.80 32.63 20.62
N SER A 159 -4.68 32.29 19.94
CA SER A 159 -3.47 33.13 19.95
C SER A 159 -2.35 32.53 19.05
N GLU A 160 -1.64 33.42 18.38
CA GLU A 160 -0.64 33.19 17.33
C GLU A 160 0.68 32.57 17.83
N ARG A 161 1.33 31.77 16.96
CA ARG A 161 2.80 31.80 16.75
C ARG A 161 3.22 31.17 15.41
N PRO A 162 4.31 31.66 14.78
CA PRO A 162 4.55 31.49 13.35
C PRO A 162 5.51 30.34 13.00
N GLY A 163 5.37 29.84 11.77
CA GLY A 163 6.49 29.27 11.01
C GLY A 163 6.67 27.75 11.05
N LYS A 164 6.07 27.05 10.07
CA LYS A 164 6.78 26.17 9.12
C LYS A 164 5.82 25.79 8.00
N ALA A 165 6.33 25.92 6.77
CA ALA A 165 5.60 25.99 5.51
C ALA A 165 4.55 24.88 5.32
N GLU A 166 3.31 25.29 5.07
CA GLU A 166 2.28 24.44 4.45
C GLU A 166 2.79 23.98 3.08
N VAL A 167 3.16 22.70 2.99
CA VAL A 167 3.38 22.04 1.70
C VAL A 167 2.01 21.87 1.05
N LYS A 168 1.69 22.77 0.11
CA LYS A 168 0.54 22.62 -0.78
C LYS A 168 0.68 21.31 -1.55
N HIS A 169 -0.03 20.27 -1.12
CA HIS A 169 -0.18 19.03 -1.86
C HIS A 169 -1.06 19.26 -3.10
N THR A 170 -0.43 19.72 -4.18
CA THR A 170 -0.95 19.52 -5.53
C THR A 170 -0.39 18.19 -6.05
N GLY A 171 -1.28 17.33 -6.54
CA GLY A 171 -0.98 15.94 -6.94
C GLY A 171 -0.14 15.80 -8.21
N ILE A 172 1.12 16.26 -8.16
CA ILE A 172 2.17 15.96 -9.12
C ILE A 172 3.40 15.67 -8.26
N LEU A 173 3.89 14.42 -8.24
CA LEU A 173 5.18 14.13 -7.59
C LEU A 173 6.22 15.09 -8.15
N ALA A 174 6.96 15.73 -7.26
CA ALA A 174 7.92 16.71 -7.70
C ALA A 174 9.04 16.03 -8.52
N PRO A 175 9.58 16.66 -9.57
CA PRO A 175 10.56 16.04 -10.45
C PRO A 175 11.80 15.45 -9.73
N TRP A 176 12.25 16.09 -8.65
CA TRP A 176 13.34 15.59 -7.80
C TRP A 176 12.97 14.29 -7.07
N GLN A 177 11.72 14.16 -6.61
CA GLN A 177 11.21 12.93 -6.00
C GLN A 177 11.13 11.78 -7.00
N ILE A 178 10.79 12.06 -8.26
CA ILE A 178 10.73 11.06 -9.34
C ILE A 178 12.13 10.49 -9.64
N LEU A 179 13.15 11.36 -9.63
CA LEU A 179 14.54 10.95 -9.84
C LEU A 179 15.24 10.44 -8.57
N GLY A 180 14.60 10.58 -7.40
CA GLY A 180 15.14 10.15 -6.11
C GLY A 180 16.34 10.98 -5.67
N VAL A 181 16.33 12.28 -5.99
CA VAL A 181 17.37 13.26 -5.61
C VAL A 181 16.78 14.30 -4.66
N GLU A 182 17.65 14.96 -3.89
CA GLU A 182 17.24 16.07 -3.03
C GLU A 182 16.74 17.27 -3.86
N ALA A 183 15.93 18.13 -3.24
CA ALA A 183 15.33 19.28 -3.92
C ALA A 183 16.37 20.32 -4.38
N ASP A 184 17.53 20.35 -3.74
CA ASP A 184 18.68 21.22 -4.00
C ASP A 184 19.82 20.50 -4.77
N ALA A 185 19.57 19.29 -5.28
CA ALA A 185 20.56 18.51 -6.00
C ALA A 185 21.16 19.27 -7.20
N SER A 186 22.47 19.15 -7.37
CA SER A 186 23.21 19.75 -8.47
C SER A 186 22.83 19.13 -9.81
N ARG A 187 23.07 19.86 -10.91
CA ARG A 187 22.88 19.35 -12.29
C ARG A 187 23.60 18.03 -12.55
N GLU A 188 24.78 17.86 -11.96
CA GLU A 188 25.60 16.67 -12.11
C GLU A 188 24.97 15.47 -11.41
N GLU A 189 24.41 15.67 -10.21
CA GLU A 189 23.67 14.64 -9.47
C GLU A 189 22.38 14.26 -10.18
N ILE A 190 21.64 15.24 -10.70
CA ILE A 190 20.43 15.02 -11.51
C ILE A 190 20.75 14.15 -12.75
N ARG A 191 21.84 14.46 -13.46
CA ARG A 191 22.29 13.67 -14.63
C ARG A 191 22.71 12.26 -14.25
N LYS A 192 23.48 12.11 -13.17
CA LYS A 192 23.92 10.80 -12.68
C LYS A 192 22.74 9.93 -12.26
N ALA A 193 21.77 10.50 -11.53
CA ALA A 193 20.57 9.81 -11.11
C ALA A 193 19.71 9.38 -12.31
N PHE A 194 19.46 10.29 -13.26
CA PHE A 194 18.74 9.97 -14.49
C PHE A 194 19.42 8.86 -15.28
N HIS A 195 20.73 8.94 -15.52
CA HIS A 195 21.46 7.93 -16.28
C HIS A 195 21.37 6.55 -15.61
N LYS A 196 21.56 6.49 -14.29
CA LYS A 196 21.46 5.25 -13.51
C LYS A 196 20.07 4.61 -13.65
N LEU A 197 19.00 5.40 -13.60
CA LEU A 197 17.63 4.91 -13.74
C LEU A 197 17.30 4.56 -15.20
N ALA A 198 17.75 5.35 -16.17
CA ALA A 198 17.55 5.10 -17.60
C ALA A 198 18.12 3.75 -18.05
N VAL A 199 19.33 3.39 -17.58
CA VAL A 199 19.93 2.08 -17.85
C VAL A 199 19.10 0.94 -17.26
N GLN A 200 18.50 1.14 -16.09
CA GLN A 200 17.68 0.12 -15.41
C GLN A 200 16.35 -0.13 -16.12
N TYR A 201 15.72 0.93 -16.62
CA TYR A 201 14.45 0.87 -17.33
C TYR A 201 14.60 0.73 -18.85
N HIS A 202 15.83 0.56 -19.35
CA HIS A 202 16.09 0.41 -20.78
C HIS A 202 15.37 -0.85 -21.33
N PRO A 203 14.71 -0.77 -22.51
CA PRO A 203 13.99 -1.89 -23.10
C PRO A 203 14.78 -3.21 -23.10
N ASP A 204 16.06 -3.16 -23.45
CA ASP A 204 16.95 -4.34 -23.45
C ASP A 204 17.09 -5.02 -22.09
N LYS A 205 17.05 -4.25 -20.98
CA LYS A 205 17.17 -4.80 -19.63
C LYS A 205 15.86 -5.40 -19.13
N VAL A 206 14.72 -5.00 -19.68
CA VAL A 206 13.40 -5.49 -19.24
C VAL A 206 12.75 -6.44 -20.25
N HIS A 207 13.34 -6.63 -21.43
CA HIS A 207 12.75 -7.44 -22.50
C HIS A 207 12.44 -8.88 -22.03
N HIS A 208 13.32 -9.47 -21.23
CA HIS A 208 13.22 -10.86 -20.76
C HIS A 208 12.18 -11.07 -19.64
N LEU A 209 11.59 -9.99 -19.12
CA LEU A 209 10.65 -10.04 -17.99
C LEU A 209 9.17 -10.19 -18.42
N GLY A 210 8.89 -10.15 -19.74
CA GLY A 210 7.54 -10.26 -20.29
C GLY A 210 6.87 -8.91 -20.58
N GLU A 211 5.77 -8.94 -21.32
CA GLU A 211 5.14 -7.75 -21.92
C GLU A 211 4.63 -6.74 -20.88
N ASP A 212 4.05 -7.22 -19.77
CA ASP A 212 3.55 -6.35 -18.71
C ASP A 212 4.68 -5.56 -18.03
N PHE A 213 5.84 -6.18 -17.83
CA PHE A 213 7.02 -5.52 -17.28
C PHE A 213 7.58 -4.48 -18.24
N GLN A 214 7.63 -4.80 -19.54
CA GLN A 214 8.08 -3.86 -20.57
C GLN A 214 7.18 -2.61 -20.60
N LYS A 215 5.85 -2.77 -20.53
CA LYS A 215 4.90 -1.65 -20.50
C LYS A 215 5.11 -0.75 -19.28
N VAL A 216 5.25 -1.33 -18.09
CA VAL A 216 5.44 -0.56 -16.86
C VAL A 216 6.81 0.12 -16.84
N ALA A 217 7.87 -0.58 -17.26
CA ALA A 217 9.21 -0.02 -17.37
C ALA A 217 9.27 1.14 -18.38
N HIS A 218 8.60 1.00 -19.52
CA HIS A 218 8.49 2.06 -20.52
C HIS A 218 7.73 3.29 -19.97
N ALA A 219 6.59 3.08 -19.30
CA ALA A 219 5.86 4.17 -18.65
C ALA A 219 6.72 4.91 -17.62
N LYS A 220 7.52 4.17 -16.83
CA LYS A 220 8.46 4.75 -15.86
C LYS A 220 9.61 5.48 -16.51
N PHE A 221 10.17 4.95 -17.59
CA PHE A 221 11.22 5.60 -18.36
C PHE A 221 10.76 6.97 -18.88
N MET A 222 9.55 7.05 -19.43
CA MET A 222 8.96 8.31 -19.88
C MET A 222 8.74 9.31 -18.74
N GLU A 223 8.35 8.83 -17.56
CA GLU A 223 8.21 9.66 -16.35
C GLU A 223 9.56 10.24 -15.90
N LEU A 224 10.62 9.42 -15.90
CA LEU A 224 11.98 9.83 -15.57
C LEU A 224 12.51 10.88 -16.55
N GLN A 225 12.26 10.71 -17.84
CA GLN A 225 12.68 11.66 -18.87
C GLN A 225 12.03 13.02 -18.66
N ARG A 226 10.71 13.05 -18.42
CA ARG A 226 9.97 14.29 -18.13
C ARG A 226 10.48 15.00 -16.88
N ALA A 227 10.79 14.23 -15.83
CA ALA A 227 11.33 14.79 -14.59
C ALA A 227 12.72 15.40 -14.81
N TYR A 228 13.60 14.69 -15.53
CA TYR A 228 14.93 15.16 -15.87
C TYR A 228 14.89 16.45 -16.69
N GLU A 229 14.09 16.50 -17.75
CA GLU A 229 13.92 17.69 -18.60
C GLU A 229 13.45 18.90 -17.77
N ARG A 230 12.50 18.69 -16.85
CA ARG A 230 11.97 19.76 -16.00
C ARG A 230 13.02 20.29 -15.03
N LEU A 231 13.79 19.42 -14.37
CA LEU A 231 14.84 19.85 -13.44
C LEU A 231 15.96 20.59 -14.17
N ILE A 232 16.40 20.08 -15.32
CA ILE A 232 17.45 20.72 -16.11
C ILE A 232 17.01 22.12 -16.55
N ARG A 233 15.76 22.26 -17.02
CA ARG A 233 15.20 23.57 -17.41
C ARG A 233 15.10 24.55 -16.25
N GLN A 234 14.74 24.09 -15.04
CA GLN A 234 14.62 24.94 -13.85
C GLN A 234 15.98 25.36 -13.28
N SER A 235 17.01 24.53 -13.49
CA SER A 235 18.37 24.82 -13.06
C SER A 235 19.14 25.74 -14.03
N SER A 236 18.48 26.30 -15.06
CA SER A 236 19.09 27.08 -16.15
C SER A 236 18.64 28.52 -16.17
#